data_AF-A0A345IJY5-F1
#
_entry.id   AF-A0A345IJY5-F1
#
_cell.length_a   1.000
_cell.length_b   1.000
_cell.length_c   1.000
_cell.angle_alpha   90.00
_cell.angle_beta   90.00
_cell.angle_gamma   90.00
#
_symmetry.space_group_name_H-M   'P 1'
#
loop_
_entity.id
_entity.type
_entity.pdbx_description
1 polymer ?
#
loop_
_entity_poly.entity_id
_entity_poly.type
_entity_poly.pdbx_seq_one_letter_code
_entity_poly.pdbx_strand_id
1 'polypeptide(L)'
;MSQYQAKGGQVFCGPGCHFCCDMPIRVSLAEALITAQALTPVQAQAFEKHARAVGQNARTARNEEEFVQRHRIEISFCPLLDRATGACTQYEARPTRCRDTFSAFPAHFCACGTWESMTRREQAEYRREVARTPGTDGEVHFIAPLEHLSEPVWAAASKAMRRAWGLEVWGDFWTLTTLARDPQFMARIEAKDGRGAWSHARGRGLAHPVTLEIG
;
A
#
# COMPACT_ATOMS: atom_id res chain seq x y z
N MET A 1 11.65 -12.61 -11.26
CA MET A 1 10.56 -13.36 -11.93
C MET A 1 11.04 -14.55 -12.76
N SER A 2 12.01 -14.39 -13.68
CA SER A 2 12.50 -15.48 -14.55
C SER A 2 12.94 -16.74 -13.79
N GLN A 3 13.66 -16.58 -12.67
CA GLN A 3 14.11 -17.71 -11.85
C GLN A 3 12.99 -18.44 -11.09
N TYR A 4 11.92 -17.74 -10.70
CA TYR A 4 10.74 -18.33 -10.03
C TYR A 4 9.94 -19.17 -11.03
N GLN A 5 9.67 -18.61 -12.21
CA GLN A 5 8.99 -19.33 -13.29
C GLN A 5 9.83 -20.50 -13.82
N ALA A 6 11.15 -20.35 -13.89
CA ALA A 6 12.05 -21.43 -14.28
C ALA A 6 12.05 -22.62 -13.28
N LYS A 7 11.62 -22.40 -12.03
CA LYS A 7 11.42 -23.45 -11.02
C LYS A 7 9.99 -24.01 -11.00
N GLY A 8 9.18 -23.69 -12.02
CA GLY A 8 7.78 -24.14 -12.13
C GLY A 8 6.76 -23.25 -11.41
N GLY A 9 7.19 -22.12 -10.86
CA GLY A 9 6.29 -21.18 -10.19
C GLY A 9 5.38 -20.42 -11.16
N GLN A 10 4.10 -20.28 -10.82
CA GLN A 10 3.14 -19.49 -11.59
C GLN A 10 2.88 -18.14 -10.92
N VAL A 11 2.76 -17.07 -11.72
CA VAL A 11 2.34 -15.74 -11.27
C VAL A 11 0.93 -15.51 -11.79
N PHE A 12 -0.03 -15.27 -10.90
CA PHE A 12 -1.43 -15.04 -11.25
C PHE A 12 -1.81 -13.55 -11.35
N CYS A 13 -0.91 -12.66 -10.94
CA CYS A 13 -1.07 -11.23 -11.16
C CYS A 13 -0.85 -10.90 -12.63
N GLY A 14 -1.73 -10.07 -13.19
CA GLY A 14 -1.63 -9.60 -14.57
C GLY A 14 -2.46 -8.34 -14.79
N PRO A 15 -2.42 -7.77 -16.01
CA PRO A 15 -3.28 -6.66 -16.38
C PRO A 15 -4.76 -6.95 -16.05
N GLY A 16 -5.45 -5.98 -15.44
CA GLY A 16 -6.86 -6.13 -15.02
C GLY A 16 -7.08 -6.78 -13.64
N CYS A 17 -6.04 -7.38 -13.04
CA CYS A 17 -6.13 -7.87 -11.65
C CYS A 17 -6.10 -6.70 -10.66
N HIS A 18 -7.10 -6.63 -9.77
CA HIS A 18 -7.29 -5.51 -8.84
C HIS A 18 -7.58 -5.94 -7.39
N PHE A 19 -7.53 -7.23 -7.06
CA PHE A 19 -7.96 -7.75 -5.76
C PHE A 19 -7.11 -7.28 -4.56
N CYS A 20 -5.91 -6.77 -4.79
CA CYS A 20 -5.07 -6.14 -3.76
C CYS A 20 -5.18 -4.61 -3.75
N CYS A 21 -5.95 -3.99 -4.65
CA CYS A 21 -6.07 -2.53 -4.73
C CYS A 21 -6.89 -1.92 -3.58
N ASP A 22 -7.44 -2.74 -2.69
CA ASP A 22 -8.13 -2.36 -1.45
C ASP A 22 -7.25 -2.50 -0.19
N MET A 23 -6.00 -2.97 -0.35
CA MET A 23 -5.07 -3.17 0.77
C MET A 23 -4.52 -1.82 1.24
N PRO A 24 -4.32 -1.61 2.55
CA PRO A 24 -3.53 -0.48 3.03
C PRO A 24 -2.07 -0.65 2.60
N ILE A 25 -1.47 0.42 2.08
CA ILE A 25 -0.11 0.38 1.51
C ILE A 25 0.75 1.44 2.16
N ARG A 26 1.89 1.04 2.72
CA ARG A 26 2.91 1.97 3.23
C ARG A 26 3.85 2.41 2.12
N VAL A 27 4.17 3.71 2.10
CA VAL A 27 5.08 4.34 1.14
C VAL A 27 6.01 5.33 1.84
N SER A 28 7.16 5.59 1.22
CA SER A 28 8.03 6.72 1.59
C SER A 28 7.48 8.04 1.04
N LEU A 29 7.88 9.18 1.62
CA LEU A 29 7.55 10.49 1.05
C LEU A 29 8.14 10.69 -0.34
N ALA A 30 9.28 10.06 -0.64
CA ALA A 30 9.85 10.07 -1.99
C ALA A 30 8.90 9.43 -3.02
N GLU A 31 8.32 8.26 -2.71
CA GLU A 31 7.31 7.62 -3.56
C GLU A 31 6.01 8.44 -3.63
N ALA A 32 5.57 8.96 -2.49
CA ALA A 32 4.36 9.79 -2.42
C ALA A 32 4.45 11.05 -3.28
N LEU A 33 5.62 11.68 -3.38
CA LEU A 33 5.85 12.83 -4.26
C LEU A 33 5.72 12.48 -5.74
N ILE A 34 6.22 11.31 -6.16
CA ILE A 34 6.10 10.83 -7.55
C ILE A 34 4.62 10.65 -7.90
N THR A 35 3.85 9.99 -7.03
CA THR A 35 2.40 9.84 -7.24
C THR A 35 1.70 11.20 -7.22
N ALA A 36 2.01 12.06 -6.25
CA ALA A 36 1.40 13.38 -6.10
C ALA A 36 1.55 14.26 -7.35
N GLN A 37 2.70 14.18 -8.04
CA GLN A 37 2.95 14.89 -9.29
C GLN A 37 2.17 14.33 -10.48
N ALA A 38 1.86 13.03 -10.47
CA ALA A 38 1.11 12.36 -11.53
C ALA A 38 -0.42 12.56 -11.41
N LEU A 39 -0.92 12.94 -10.24
CA LEU A 39 -2.36 13.10 -10.02
C LEU A 39 -2.94 14.28 -10.80
N THR A 40 -4.02 14.04 -11.54
CA THR A 40 -4.90 15.11 -11.99
C THR A 40 -5.62 15.76 -10.80
N PRO A 41 -6.16 16.99 -10.94
CA PRO A 41 -6.93 17.63 -9.86
C PRO A 41 -8.10 16.78 -9.34
N VAL A 42 -8.79 16.06 -10.23
CA VAL A 42 -9.89 15.16 -9.87
C VAL A 42 -9.40 13.96 -9.07
N GLN A 43 -8.31 13.32 -9.51
CA GLN A 43 -7.70 12.21 -8.77
C GLN A 43 -7.18 12.66 -7.41
N ALA A 44 -6.59 13.85 -7.32
CA ALA A 44 -6.14 14.43 -6.07
C ALA A 44 -7.27 14.64 -5.05
N GLN A 45 -8.43 15.14 -5.49
CA GLN A 45 -9.60 15.27 -4.62
C GLN A 45 -10.11 13.90 -4.13
N ALA A 46 -10.13 12.91 -5.03
CA ALA A 46 -10.49 11.54 -4.67
C ALA A 46 -9.50 10.93 -3.66
N PHE A 47 -8.20 11.21 -3.82
CA PHE A 47 -7.14 10.83 -2.87
C PHE A 47 -7.35 11.45 -1.50
N GLU A 48 -7.63 12.76 -1.43
CA GLU A 48 -7.87 13.42 -0.15
C GLU A 48 -9.12 12.86 0.54
N LYS A 49 -10.20 12.61 -0.21
CA LYS A 49 -11.41 11.97 0.32
C LYS A 49 -11.09 10.58 0.89
N HIS A 50 -10.33 9.78 0.14
CA HIS A 50 -9.92 8.44 0.57
C HIS A 50 -9.02 8.49 1.81
N ALA A 51 -8.00 9.35 1.82
CA ALA A 51 -7.11 9.57 2.96
C ALA A 51 -7.86 9.98 4.24
N ARG A 52 -8.90 10.80 4.12
CA ARG A 52 -9.78 11.14 5.27
C ARG A 52 -10.55 9.94 5.79
N ALA A 53 -11.04 9.08 4.90
CA ALA A 53 -11.69 7.82 5.29
C ALA A 53 -10.72 6.87 5.98
N VAL A 54 -9.49 6.71 5.44
CA VAL A 54 -8.40 5.95 6.07
C VAL A 54 -8.07 6.50 7.46
N GLY A 55 -7.89 7.82 7.58
CA GLY A 55 -7.62 8.47 8.87
C GLY A 55 -8.77 8.32 9.87
N GLN A 56 -10.03 8.28 9.40
CA GLN A 56 -11.18 8.01 10.27
C GLN A 56 -11.18 6.56 10.76
N ASN A 57 -10.97 5.59 9.86
CA ASN A 57 -10.85 4.18 10.22
C ASN A 57 -9.72 3.94 11.22
N ALA A 58 -8.55 4.56 11.00
CA ALA A 58 -7.41 4.44 11.90
C ALA A 58 -7.71 4.92 13.34
N ARG A 59 -8.58 5.91 13.52
CA ARG A 59 -8.99 6.43 14.84
C ARG A 59 -10.04 5.58 15.54
N THR A 60 -10.87 4.86 14.78
CA THR A 60 -12.02 4.11 15.32
C THR A 60 -11.82 2.60 15.34
N ALA A 61 -10.78 2.09 14.68
CA ALA A 61 -10.36 0.71 14.79
C ALA A 61 -9.78 0.44 16.19
N ARG A 62 -10.13 -0.70 16.78
CA ARG A 62 -9.62 -1.12 18.10
C ARG A 62 -8.20 -1.66 18.03
N ASN A 63 -7.81 -2.19 16.88
CA ASN A 63 -6.51 -2.77 16.61
C ASN A 63 -6.19 -2.73 15.10
N GLU A 64 -4.99 -3.17 14.74
CA GLU A 64 -4.50 -3.18 13.36
C GLU A 64 -5.29 -4.15 12.46
N GLU A 65 -5.70 -5.30 12.97
CA GLU A 65 -6.51 -6.28 12.22
C GLU A 65 -7.85 -5.67 11.79
N GLU A 66 -8.55 -5.00 12.70
CA GLU A 66 -9.80 -4.29 12.40
C GLU A 66 -9.57 -3.12 11.45
N PHE A 67 -8.46 -2.39 11.59
CA PHE A 67 -8.09 -1.32 10.65
C PHE A 67 -7.94 -1.88 9.23
N VAL A 68 -7.17 -2.97 9.05
CA VAL A 68 -6.96 -3.60 7.75
C VAL A 68 -8.27 -4.13 7.20
N GLN A 69 -9.06 -4.86 8.00
CA GLN A 69 -10.34 -5.42 7.57
C GLN A 69 -11.31 -4.33 7.10
N ARG A 70 -11.51 -3.27 7.89
CA ARG A 70 -12.36 -2.13 7.52
C ARG A 70 -11.84 -1.37 6.32
N HIS A 71 -10.52 -1.29 6.15
CA HIS A 71 -9.95 -0.68 4.96
C HIS A 71 -10.42 -1.40 3.70
N ARG A 72 -10.34 -2.73 3.71
CA ARG A 72 -10.72 -3.54 2.55
C ARG A 72 -12.23 -3.54 2.27
N ILE A 73 -13.05 -3.54 3.32
CA ILE A 73 -14.51 -3.66 3.21
C ILE A 73 -15.20 -2.30 3.04
N GLU A 74 -14.89 -1.32 3.89
CA GLU A 74 -15.64 -0.07 4.01
C GLU A 74 -15.02 1.07 3.19
N ILE A 75 -13.69 1.20 3.24
CA ILE A 75 -12.97 2.24 2.48
C ILE A 75 -12.81 1.81 1.01
N SER A 76 -12.55 0.52 0.80
CA SER A 76 -12.52 -0.14 -0.50
C SER A 76 -11.35 0.31 -1.40
N PHE A 77 -11.51 0.19 -2.71
CA PHE A 77 -10.43 0.29 -3.69
C PHE A 77 -9.78 1.67 -3.79
N CYS A 78 -8.49 1.64 -4.13
CA CYS A 78 -7.69 2.80 -4.47
C CYS A 78 -8.39 3.68 -5.54
N PRO A 79 -8.43 5.03 -5.38
CA PRO A 79 -9.02 5.93 -6.36
C PRO A 79 -8.35 5.95 -7.74
N LEU A 80 -7.17 5.33 -7.90
CA LEU A 80 -6.51 5.18 -9.21
C LEU A 80 -6.98 3.94 -9.97
N LEU A 81 -7.77 3.06 -9.35
CA LEU A 81 -8.32 1.89 -10.02
C LEU A 81 -9.44 2.31 -10.98
N ASP A 82 -9.25 2.05 -12.27
CA ASP A 82 -10.36 1.99 -13.22
C ASP A 82 -11.13 0.68 -12.97
N ARG A 83 -12.34 0.81 -12.43
CA ARG A 83 -13.17 -0.34 -12.09
C ARG A 83 -13.78 -1.05 -13.30
N ALA A 84 -13.84 -0.39 -14.45
CA ALA A 84 -14.34 -1.01 -15.69
C ALA A 84 -13.30 -1.95 -16.30
N THR A 85 -12.02 -1.55 -16.25
CA THR A 85 -10.92 -2.33 -16.87
C THR A 85 -10.11 -3.13 -15.86
N GLY A 86 -10.20 -2.81 -14.57
CA GLY A 86 -9.32 -3.35 -13.52
C GLY A 86 -7.89 -2.80 -13.57
N ALA A 87 -7.61 -1.82 -14.44
CA ALA A 87 -6.29 -1.23 -14.59
C ALA A 87 -6.06 -0.06 -13.63
N CYS A 88 -4.80 0.24 -13.30
CA CYS A 88 -4.48 1.48 -12.60
C CYS A 88 -4.31 2.59 -13.63
N THR A 89 -5.04 3.68 -13.45
CA THR A 89 -4.96 4.91 -14.27
C THR A 89 -3.61 5.62 -14.18
N GLN A 90 -2.78 5.28 -13.18
CA GLN A 90 -1.44 5.83 -12.97
C GLN A 90 -0.42 4.70 -12.78
N TYR A 91 -0.36 3.77 -13.74
CA TYR A 91 0.48 2.57 -13.64
C TYR A 91 1.95 2.87 -13.38
N GLU A 92 2.52 3.88 -14.04
CA GLU A 92 3.94 4.26 -13.91
C GLU A 92 4.27 4.87 -12.55
N ALA A 93 3.31 5.56 -11.92
CA ALA A 93 3.48 6.20 -10.62
C ALA A 93 3.10 5.31 -9.43
N ARG A 94 2.89 4.00 -9.64
CA ARG A 94 2.60 3.04 -8.57
C ARG A 94 3.79 2.93 -7.61
N PRO A 95 3.55 2.96 -6.29
CA PRO A 95 4.61 2.76 -5.30
C PRO A 95 5.16 1.34 -5.38
N THR A 96 6.32 1.13 -4.76
CA THR A 96 7.06 -0.14 -4.83
C THR A 96 6.24 -1.30 -4.26
N ARG A 97 5.47 -1.06 -3.20
CA ARG A 97 4.58 -2.08 -2.61
C ARG A 97 3.44 -2.56 -3.51
N CYS A 98 3.06 -1.76 -4.51
CA CYS A 98 2.13 -2.22 -5.54
C CYS A 98 2.80 -3.07 -6.63
N ARG A 99 4.12 -3.27 -6.55
CA ARG A 99 4.97 -3.88 -7.60
C ARG A 99 5.80 -5.06 -7.09
N ASP A 100 5.82 -5.33 -5.79
CA ASP A 100 6.61 -6.41 -5.17
C ASP A 100 5.74 -7.55 -4.63
N THR A 101 4.43 -7.31 -4.46
CA THR A 101 3.49 -8.30 -3.93
C THR A 101 2.77 -9.02 -5.07
N PHE A 102 3.15 -10.27 -5.32
CA PHE A 102 2.59 -11.12 -6.38
C PHE A 102 1.99 -12.39 -5.82
N SER A 103 0.85 -12.83 -6.36
CA SER A 103 0.19 -14.07 -5.98
C SER A 103 0.73 -15.27 -6.75
N ALA A 104 1.06 -16.33 -6.02
CA ALA A 104 1.30 -17.67 -6.54
C ALA A 104 0.00 -18.47 -6.78
N PHE A 105 -1.16 -17.89 -6.43
CA PHE A 105 -2.49 -18.52 -6.51
C PHE A 105 -3.49 -17.70 -7.33
N PRO A 106 -4.58 -18.31 -7.83
CA PRO A 106 -5.66 -17.60 -8.49
C PRO A 106 -6.11 -16.33 -7.75
N ALA A 107 -6.34 -15.25 -8.50
CA ALA A 107 -6.49 -13.91 -7.92
C ALA A 107 -7.66 -13.76 -6.93
N HIS A 108 -8.65 -14.66 -6.96
CA HIS A 108 -9.74 -14.66 -5.99
C HIS A 108 -9.26 -14.90 -4.55
N PHE A 109 -8.13 -15.59 -4.33
CA PHE A 109 -7.53 -15.74 -3.00
C PHE A 109 -7.03 -14.42 -2.42
N CYS A 110 -6.72 -13.44 -3.28
CA CYS A 110 -6.38 -12.09 -2.84
C CYS A 110 -7.62 -11.28 -2.44
N ALA A 111 -8.84 -11.70 -2.80
CA ALA A 111 -10.05 -10.90 -2.57
C ALA A 111 -10.42 -10.84 -1.09
N CYS A 112 -10.94 -9.69 -0.65
CA CYS A 112 -11.49 -9.56 0.69
C CYS A 112 -12.72 -10.48 0.85
N GLY A 113 -12.82 -11.17 1.98
CA GLY A 113 -13.93 -12.10 2.26
C GLY A 113 -13.72 -13.52 1.73
N THR A 114 -12.67 -13.78 0.95
CA THR A 114 -12.42 -15.14 0.44
C THR A 114 -12.16 -16.10 1.58
N TRP A 115 -11.26 -15.76 2.51
CA TRP A 115 -10.93 -16.63 3.65
C TRP A 115 -12.15 -16.93 4.52
N GLU A 116 -12.96 -15.91 4.80
CA GLU A 116 -14.15 -15.99 5.64
C GLU A 116 -15.28 -16.78 4.99
N SER A 117 -15.34 -16.81 3.65
CA SER A 117 -16.34 -17.59 2.91
C SER A 117 -15.96 -19.07 2.73
N MET A 118 -14.70 -19.43 2.95
CA MET A 118 -14.22 -20.81 2.83
C MET A 118 -14.65 -21.68 4.02
N THR A 119 -15.08 -22.90 3.73
CA THR A 119 -15.27 -23.97 4.71
C THR A 119 -13.93 -24.36 5.36
N ARG A 120 -13.99 -25.00 6.53
CA ARG A 120 -12.78 -25.54 7.20
C ARG A 120 -11.98 -26.51 6.31
N ARG A 121 -12.66 -27.25 5.43
CA ARG A 121 -12.02 -28.17 4.49
C ARG A 121 -11.23 -27.39 3.45
N GLU A 122 -11.83 -26.38 2.85
CA GLU A 122 -11.18 -25.51 1.85
C GLU A 122 -10.01 -24.75 2.47
N GLN A 123 -10.16 -24.22 3.69
CA GLN A 123 -9.06 -23.55 4.40
C GLN A 123 -7.88 -24.49 4.66
N ALA A 124 -8.15 -25.74 5.06
CA ALA A 124 -7.11 -26.75 5.26
C ALA A 124 -6.45 -27.16 3.95
N GLU A 125 -7.19 -27.20 2.85
CA GLU A 125 -6.66 -27.46 1.51
C GLU A 125 -5.78 -26.32 1.02
N TYR A 126 -6.25 -25.08 1.11
CA TYR A 126 -5.47 -23.88 0.82
C TYR A 126 -4.15 -23.86 1.57
N ARG A 127 -4.14 -24.06 2.89
CA ARG A 127 -2.90 -24.06 3.69
C ARG A 127 -1.93 -25.15 3.23
N ARG A 128 -2.44 -26.35 2.90
CA ARG A 128 -1.61 -27.44 2.37
C ARG A 128 -1.01 -27.10 1.02
N GLU A 129 -1.80 -26.48 0.13
CA GLU A 129 -1.32 -26.05 -1.19
C GLU A 129 -0.29 -24.93 -1.08
N VAL A 130 -0.53 -23.92 -0.24
CA VAL A 130 0.44 -22.84 0.03
C VAL A 130 1.76 -23.44 0.51
N ALA A 131 1.74 -24.27 1.57
CA ALA A 131 2.94 -24.91 2.11
C ALA A 131 3.74 -25.77 1.11
N ARG A 132 3.09 -26.25 0.04
CA ARG A 132 3.72 -27.06 -1.01
C ARG A 132 4.13 -26.24 -2.23
N THR A 133 3.60 -25.03 -2.40
CA THR A 133 3.83 -24.20 -3.57
C THR A 133 5.21 -23.54 -3.47
N PRO A 134 6.16 -23.88 -4.36
CA PRO A 134 7.50 -23.29 -4.32
C PRO A 134 7.46 -21.77 -4.41
N GLY A 135 8.20 -21.08 -3.55
CA GLY A 135 8.30 -19.62 -3.56
C GLY A 135 7.28 -18.87 -2.71
N THR A 136 6.33 -19.55 -2.07
CA THR A 136 5.59 -18.98 -0.92
C THR A 136 6.41 -19.12 0.37
N ASP A 137 5.98 -18.44 1.43
CA ASP A 137 6.55 -18.58 2.78
C ASP A 137 5.93 -19.74 3.59
N GLY A 138 4.91 -20.41 3.03
CA GLY A 138 4.16 -21.49 3.66
C GLY A 138 2.93 -21.04 4.46
N GLU A 139 2.73 -19.74 4.63
CA GLU A 139 1.61 -19.16 5.40
C GLU A 139 0.59 -18.50 4.47
N VAL A 140 1.06 -17.76 3.47
CA VAL A 140 0.21 -17.00 2.53
C VAL A 140 0.57 -17.26 1.08
N HIS A 141 -0.39 -17.00 0.19
CA HIS A 141 -0.26 -17.26 -1.24
C HIS A 141 0.65 -16.27 -2.00
N PHE A 142 1.32 -15.36 -1.32
CA PHE A 142 2.24 -14.41 -1.94
C PHE A 142 3.59 -15.05 -2.23
N ILE A 143 4.25 -14.59 -3.29
CA ILE A 143 5.58 -15.05 -3.70
C ILE A 143 6.61 -14.32 -2.85
N ALA A 144 7.00 -14.91 -1.72
CA ALA A 144 7.87 -14.31 -0.71
C ALA A 144 9.19 -13.73 -1.28
N PRO A 145 9.92 -14.39 -2.21
CA PRO A 145 11.13 -13.81 -2.80
C PRO A 145 10.91 -12.49 -3.54
N LEU A 146 9.69 -12.22 -4.02
CA LEU A 146 9.39 -10.98 -4.74
C LEU A 146 9.08 -9.84 -3.77
N GLU A 147 8.65 -10.11 -2.54
CA GLU A 147 8.42 -9.06 -1.53
C GLU A 147 9.73 -8.37 -1.13
N HIS A 148 10.85 -9.11 -1.15
CA HIS A 148 12.19 -8.55 -0.92
C HIS A 148 12.67 -7.60 -2.04
N LEU A 149 11.98 -7.52 -3.19
CA LEU A 149 12.35 -6.59 -4.26
C LEU A 149 12.22 -5.13 -3.84
N SER A 150 11.38 -4.82 -2.84
CA SER A 150 11.24 -3.45 -2.34
C SER A 150 12.32 -3.04 -1.35
N GLU A 151 13.02 -3.97 -0.69
CA GLU A 151 14.01 -3.63 0.35
C GLU A 151 15.12 -2.68 -0.15
N PRO A 152 15.74 -2.90 -1.32
CA PRO A 152 16.74 -1.97 -1.83
C PRO A 152 16.15 -0.59 -2.16
N VAL A 153 14.91 -0.55 -2.64
CA VAL A 153 14.20 0.70 -2.95
C VAL A 153 13.88 1.46 -1.67
N TRP A 154 13.43 0.78 -0.63
CA TRP A 154 13.15 1.36 0.69
C TRP A 154 14.42 1.88 1.36
N ALA A 155 15.52 1.12 1.30
CA ALA A 155 16.82 1.59 1.79
C ALA A 155 17.32 2.83 1.03
N ALA A 156 17.14 2.86 -0.29
CA ALA A 156 17.48 4.00 -1.12
C ALA A 156 16.59 5.23 -0.81
N ALA A 157 15.29 5.03 -0.65
CA ALA A 157 14.33 6.08 -0.27
C ALA A 157 14.67 6.65 1.10
N SER A 158 14.88 5.80 2.10
CA SER A 158 15.37 6.14 3.44
C SER A 158 16.62 7.03 3.38
N LYS A 159 17.65 6.60 2.63
CA LYS A 159 18.88 7.39 2.43
C LYS A 159 18.62 8.72 1.72
N ALA A 160 17.74 8.74 0.72
CA ALA A 160 17.38 9.95 -0.03
C ALA A 160 16.66 10.97 0.87
N MET A 161 15.69 10.53 1.68
CA MET A 161 14.95 11.38 2.61
C MET A 161 15.87 11.99 3.67
N ARG A 162 16.71 11.18 4.31
CA ARG A 162 17.71 11.69 5.27
C ARG A 162 18.67 12.69 4.64
N ARG A 163 19.09 12.47 3.39
CA ARG A 163 19.96 13.40 2.67
C ARG A 163 19.25 14.72 2.33
N ALA A 164 18.01 14.66 1.87
CA ALA A 164 17.26 15.82 1.40
C ALA A 164 16.67 16.65 2.56
N TRP A 165 16.10 15.99 3.55
CA TRP A 165 15.29 16.61 4.61
C TRP A 165 15.83 16.38 6.02
N GLY A 166 16.89 15.58 6.19
CA GLY A 166 17.45 15.28 7.52
C GLY A 166 16.52 14.46 8.42
N LEU A 167 15.45 13.90 7.85
CA LEU A 167 14.40 13.14 8.52
C LEU A 167 13.81 12.12 7.56
N GLU A 168 13.09 11.16 8.10
CA GLU A 168 12.33 10.18 7.31
C GLU A 168 10.85 10.42 7.47
N VAL A 169 10.12 10.29 6.36
CA VAL A 169 8.65 10.36 6.40
C VAL A 169 8.10 9.16 5.68
N TRP A 170 7.32 8.38 6.42
CA TRP A 170 6.63 7.21 5.95
C TRP A 170 5.16 7.32 6.28
N GLY A 171 4.32 6.63 5.53
CA GLY A 171 2.90 6.66 5.81
C GLY A 171 2.09 5.80 4.88
N ASP A 172 0.81 5.76 5.18
CA ASP A 172 -0.21 5.26 4.29
C ASP A 172 -0.20 6.01 2.95
N PHE A 173 -0.38 5.28 1.85
CA PHE A 173 -0.25 5.77 0.49
C PHE A 173 -1.12 7.00 0.21
N TRP A 174 -2.39 6.96 0.57
CA TRP A 174 -3.31 8.06 0.31
C TRP A 174 -3.03 9.25 1.22
N THR A 175 -2.75 8.98 2.50
CA THR A 175 -2.42 9.99 3.49
C THR A 175 -1.17 10.77 3.10
N LEU A 176 -0.07 10.07 2.81
CA LEU A 176 1.20 10.71 2.53
C LEU A 176 1.23 11.37 1.15
N THR A 177 0.57 10.79 0.14
CA THR A 177 0.40 11.44 -1.18
C THR A 177 -0.43 12.73 -1.07
N THR A 178 -1.46 12.74 -0.21
CA THR A 178 -2.24 13.96 0.05
C THR A 178 -1.38 15.03 0.73
N LEU A 179 -0.60 14.66 1.74
CA LEU A 179 0.30 15.59 2.45
C LEU A 179 1.46 16.08 1.57
N ALA A 180 1.99 15.24 0.68
CA ALA A 180 3.03 15.61 -0.27
C ALA A 180 2.60 16.72 -1.25
N ARG A 181 1.28 16.92 -1.43
CA ARG A 181 0.70 18.03 -2.22
C ARG A 181 0.43 19.29 -1.40
N ASP A 182 0.58 19.23 -0.08
CA ASP A 182 0.35 20.36 0.82
C ASP A 182 1.64 21.19 0.99
N PRO A 183 1.70 22.42 0.45
CA PRO A 183 2.91 23.23 0.52
C PRO A 183 3.33 23.56 1.96
N GLN A 184 2.38 23.68 2.89
CA GLN A 184 2.70 23.97 4.28
C GLN A 184 3.27 22.75 4.99
N PHE A 185 2.83 21.54 4.63
CA PHE A 185 3.46 20.31 5.10
C PHE A 185 4.88 20.20 4.55
N MET A 186 5.06 20.35 3.24
CA MET A 186 6.36 20.22 2.58
C MET A 186 7.38 21.27 3.04
N ALA A 187 6.96 22.52 3.24
CA ALA A 187 7.83 23.56 3.79
C ALA A 187 8.40 23.20 5.17
N ARG A 188 7.64 22.48 5.99
CA ARG A 188 8.09 22.00 7.30
C ARG A 188 9.05 20.83 7.18
N ILE A 189 8.80 19.92 6.26
CA ILE A 189 9.73 18.83 5.92
C ILE A 189 11.07 19.41 5.44
N GLU A 190 11.04 20.40 4.54
CA GLU A 190 12.23 21.09 4.04
C GLU A 190 12.98 21.86 5.13
N ALA A 191 12.24 22.45 6.08
CA ALA A 191 12.81 23.10 7.27
C ALA A 191 13.30 22.11 8.34
N LYS A 192 13.22 20.80 8.10
CA LYS A 192 13.57 19.73 9.05
C LYS A 192 12.74 19.76 10.34
N ASP A 193 11.54 20.34 10.27
CA ASP A 193 10.62 20.53 11.38
C ASP A 193 9.61 19.37 11.42
N GLY A 194 10.08 18.17 11.82
CA GLY A 194 9.23 16.99 11.89
C GLY A 194 8.05 17.14 12.85
N ARG A 195 8.25 17.83 13.98
CA ARG A 195 7.19 18.10 14.97
C ARG A 195 6.13 19.05 14.41
N GLY A 196 6.54 20.12 13.73
CA GLY A 196 5.59 21.02 13.09
C GLY A 196 4.89 20.35 11.91
N ALA A 197 5.58 19.51 11.12
CA ALA A 197 4.97 18.75 10.03
C ALA A 197 3.89 17.81 10.56
N TRP A 198 4.16 17.10 11.66
CA TRP A 198 3.16 16.31 12.39
C TRP A 198 1.98 17.15 12.86
N SER A 199 2.26 18.29 13.52
CA SER A 199 1.21 19.19 14.02
C SER A 199 0.32 19.73 12.89
N HIS A 200 0.92 20.05 11.74
CA HIS A 200 0.21 20.49 10.55
C HIS A 200 -0.68 19.39 9.96
N ALA A 201 -0.12 18.18 9.78
CA ALA A 201 -0.88 17.02 9.34
C ALA A 201 -2.03 16.69 10.30
N ARG A 202 -1.83 16.85 11.61
CA ARG A 202 -2.87 16.70 12.64
C ARG A 202 -3.97 17.75 12.48
N GLY A 203 -3.62 19.03 12.28
CA GLY A 203 -4.59 20.10 12.02
C GLY A 203 -5.42 19.87 10.75
N ARG A 204 -4.86 19.18 9.75
CA ARG A 204 -5.54 18.75 8.53
C ARG A 204 -6.44 17.50 8.72
N GLY A 205 -6.35 16.85 9.88
CA GLY A 205 -7.03 15.58 10.16
C GLY A 205 -6.41 14.37 9.44
N LEU A 206 -5.12 14.44 9.11
CA LEU A 206 -4.39 13.42 8.35
C LEU A 206 -3.24 12.77 9.15
N ALA A 207 -2.97 13.20 10.38
CA ALA A 207 -2.00 12.53 11.24
C ALA A 207 -2.67 11.46 12.12
N HIS A 208 -2.12 10.24 12.06
CA HIS A 208 -2.37 9.15 12.99
C HIS A 208 -1.15 8.21 12.99
N PRO A 209 -0.72 7.61 14.12
CA PRO A 209 0.47 6.75 14.15
C PRO A 209 0.43 5.54 13.20
N VAL A 210 -0.77 5.05 12.87
CA VAL A 210 -0.95 3.96 11.89
C VAL A 210 -0.73 4.43 10.45
N THR A 211 -1.01 5.71 10.14
CA THR A 211 -1.06 6.22 8.77
C THR A 211 0.06 7.20 8.44
N LEU A 212 0.82 7.65 9.43
CA LEU A 212 1.91 8.61 9.26
C LEU A 212 2.96 8.40 10.33
N GLU A 213 4.22 8.45 9.93
CA GLU A 213 5.41 8.36 10.76
C GLU A 213 6.45 9.38 10.27
N ILE A 214 7.01 10.15 11.20
CA ILE A 214 8.05 11.14 10.93
C ILE A 214 9.18 10.89 11.93
N GLY A 215 10.34 10.46 11.43
CA GLY A 215 11.51 10.04 12.20
C GLY A 215 12.73 10.93 11.99
#